data_AF-A0A6N8UAA2-F1
#
_entry.id   AF-A0A6N8UAA2-F1
#
_cell.length_a   1.000
_cell.length_b   1.000
_cell.length_c   1.000
_cell.angle_alpha   90.00
_cell.angle_beta   90.00
_cell.angle_gamma   90.00
#
_symmetry.space_group_name_H-M   'P 1'
#
loop_
_entity.id
_entity.type
_entity.pdbx_description
1 polymer ?
#
loop_
_entity_poly.entity_id
_entity_poly.type
_entity_poly.pdbx_seq_one_letter_code
_entity_poly.pdbx_strand_id
1 'polypeptide(L)'
;MENSGIDNYTWKEILTIFFKQRSRHYEKEGRYFISRVTYKDIGKRFVSVLIDCSVMFFPIYLWLIVVLLIFSDILPASLLPVVQIIELGLMIVSLLFFYPLMVVKMNGESLGRYMCNFKIVRRDGHEASGKVLYLREAIGKGLPIFVLSILLGALGVFIWPAVNLLVMLVDPNHRSLADFFLGTRPVVLLEVPANAKIKQVKEAIRQPESLLKKSVNKVDLHMHTTFSDDGEFNVEEIFQLAKRRGVETISITDHNSAKANVIAERMSKLYDIRYIPGIEIDCVYHGRNMHMLGYYIDYKSEMFAKIENQNLKRERDASMKRVMNFEEYTGMKIDVDALLANNRFQTIAGEQIAEQAMNNPKYRNNPLFDPYLHGDRSDMPYVNFYWDYFSQGKPCYVPIQYPDVKVIMQMIKVTGGLSVIAHPYCNFKDDISVIEDLLELGADGVEVFSSYHTNRQMSELLQIARRHDAYITAGSDFHGKVKPKIQIGDTGCPIDGEKILNRFLQFKEK
;
A
#
# COMPACT_ATOMS: atom_id res chain seq x y z
N MET A 1 -29.23 15.72 -4.40
CA MET A 1 -29.83 15.43 -3.09
C MET A 1 -29.76 13.92 -2.93
N GLU A 2 -28.91 13.29 -2.12
CA GLU A 2 -28.07 13.70 -0.98
C GLU A 2 -26.68 13.04 -1.10
N ASN A 3 -25.61 13.83 -0.90
CA ASN A 3 -24.27 13.35 -0.61
C ASN A 3 -24.24 12.81 0.83
N SER A 4 -23.81 11.57 1.03
CA SER A 4 -23.49 11.03 2.36
C SER A 4 -22.26 10.11 2.25
N GLY A 5 -21.14 10.33 2.94
CA GLY A 5 -20.80 11.36 3.91
C GLY A 5 -19.30 11.34 4.22
N ILE A 6 -18.48 11.95 3.36
CA ILE A 6 -17.13 12.44 3.71
C ILE A 6 -17.13 13.97 3.79
N ASP A 7 -18.03 14.62 3.05
CA ASP A 7 -18.21 16.08 3.02
C ASP A 7 -18.65 16.71 4.36
N ASN A 8 -19.02 15.88 5.36
CA ASN A 8 -19.45 16.34 6.67
C ASN A 8 -18.38 16.23 7.77
N TYR A 9 -17.17 15.71 7.46
CA TYR A 9 -16.11 15.68 8.45
C TYR A 9 -15.30 16.97 8.41
N THR A 10 -15.36 17.71 9.51
CA THR A 10 -14.45 18.82 9.76
C THR A 10 -12.99 18.32 9.77
N TRP A 11 -12.04 19.17 9.37
CA TRP A 11 -10.59 18.89 9.54
C TRP A 11 -10.23 18.39 10.94
N LYS A 12 -10.97 18.87 11.94
CA LYS A 12 -10.87 18.45 13.33
C LYS A 12 -11.19 16.97 13.51
N GLU A 13 -12.21 16.45 12.84
CA GLU A 13 -12.62 15.04 12.88
C GLU A 13 -11.66 14.14 12.10
N ILE A 14 -11.22 14.57 10.92
CA ILE A 14 -10.23 13.86 10.10
C ILE A 14 -8.94 13.61 10.88
N LEU A 15 -8.39 14.65 11.51
CA LEU A 15 -7.20 14.52 12.35
C LEU A 15 -7.44 13.59 13.55
N THR A 16 -8.63 13.65 14.15
CA THR A 16 -8.98 12.76 15.28
C THR A 16 -8.99 11.30 14.83
N ILE A 17 -9.61 11.01 13.68
CA ILE A 17 -9.71 9.66 13.12
C ILE A 17 -8.31 9.14 12.76
N PHE A 18 -7.48 9.97 12.12
CA PHE A 18 -6.10 9.63 11.75
C PHE A 18 -5.26 9.19 12.95
N PHE A 19 -5.17 10.02 14.00
CA PHE A 19 -4.38 9.68 15.18
C PHE A 19 -4.99 8.54 16.01
N LYS A 20 -6.32 8.35 15.96
CA LYS A 20 -6.99 7.20 16.57
C LYS A 20 -6.68 5.90 15.83
N GLN A 21 -6.60 5.91 14.49
CA GLN A 21 -6.17 4.75 13.71
C GLN A 21 -4.70 4.40 13.96
N ARG A 22 -3.81 5.40 14.02
CA ARG A 22 -2.39 5.20 14.40
C ARG A 22 -2.23 4.63 15.80
N SER A 23 -2.98 5.15 16.77
CA SER A 23 -3.03 4.61 18.15
C SER A 23 -3.47 3.14 18.17
N ARG A 24 -4.53 2.79 17.44
CA ARG A 24 -4.98 1.40 17.30
C ARG A 24 -3.92 0.48 16.67
N HIS A 25 -3.22 0.95 15.63
CA HIS A 25 -2.14 0.20 15.00
C HIS A 25 -0.93 0.05 15.93
N TYR A 26 -0.60 1.09 16.70
CA TYR A 26 0.42 1.05 17.74
C TYR A 26 0.12 0.00 18.82
N GLU A 27 -1.10 -0.03 19.37
CA GLU A 27 -1.45 -1.02 20.42
C GLU A 27 -1.55 -2.47 19.87
N LYS A 28 -1.97 -2.66 18.61
CA LYS A 28 -2.05 -4.00 18.00
C LYS A 28 -0.69 -4.59 17.65
N GLU A 29 0.17 -3.81 17.01
CA GLU A 29 1.40 -4.31 16.37
C GLU A 29 2.62 -3.51 16.85
N GLY A 30 2.56 -2.18 16.84
CA GLY A 30 3.71 -1.31 17.11
C GLY A 30 4.31 -1.41 18.52
N ARG A 31 3.55 -1.81 19.53
CA ARG A 31 3.99 -1.93 20.93
C ARG A 31 5.12 -2.97 21.10
N TYR A 32 5.10 -4.05 20.32
CA TYR A 32 6.12 -5.11 20.39
C TYR A 32 7.41 -4.73 19.65
N PHE A 33 7.36 -3.70 18.80
CA PHE A 33 8.47 -3.22 17.98
C PHE A 33 9.00 -1.83 18.40
N ILE A 34 8.71 -1.37 19.62
CA ILE A 34 9.24 -0.08 20.10
C ILE A 34 10.74 -0.17 20.43
N SER A 35 11.53 0.82 19.97
CA SER A 35 12.87 1.02 20.53
C SER A 35 12.84 2.08 21.62
N ARG A 36 13.62 1.84 22.68
CA ARG A 36 13.92 2.90 23.66
C ARG A 36 14.64 4.03 22.93
N VAL A 37 14.35 5.26 23.32
CA VAL A 37 15.13 6.41 22.86
C VAL A 37 16.57 6.23 23.37
N THR A 38 17.54 6.51 22.51
CA THR A 38 18.98 6.43 22.85
C THR A 38 19.69 7.73 22.51
N TYR A 39 20.95 7.89 22.93
CA TYR A 39 21.78 9.03 22.57
C TYR A 39 21.92 9.27 21.05
N LYS A 40 21.70 8.25 20.20
CA LYS A 40 21.68 8.42 18.73
C LYS A 40 20.52 9.29 18.26
N ASP A 41 19.44 9.33 19.03
CA ASP A 41 18.21 10.05 18.70
C ASP A 41 18.22 11.50 19.21
N ILE A 42 19.32 11.94 19.84
CA ILE A 42 19.41 13.21 20.56
C ILE A 42 19.15 14.41 19.65
N GLY A 43 19.65 14.38 18.41
CA GLY A 43 19.42 15.42 17.41
C GLY A 43 17.96 15.50 16.99
N LYS A 44 17.34 14.36 16.65
CA LYS A 44 15.90 14.29 16.32
C LYS A 44 15.05 14.75 17.50
N ARG A 45 15.44 14.36 18.71
CA ARG A 45 14.73 14.73 19.93
C ARG A 45 14.85 16.24 20.21
N PHE A 46 16.02 16.82 20.00
CA PHE A 46 16.22 18.27 20.10
C PHE A 46 15.35 19.04 19.10
N VAL A 47 15.35 18.63 17.82
CA VAL A 47 14.50 19.22 16.78
C VAL A 47 13.01 19.09 17.13
N SER A 48 12.60 17.93 17.61
CA SER A 48 11.22 17.68 18.09
C SER A 48 10.80 18.67 19.18
N VAL A 49 11.69 18.94 20.14
CA VAL A 49 11.45 19.92 21.21
C VAL A 49 11.37 21.35 20.67
N LEU A 50 12.25 21.73 19.73
CA LEU A 50 12.21 23.07 19.12
C LEU A 50 10.90 23.32 18.37
N ILE A 51 10.43 22.34 17.58
CA ILE A 51 9.14 22.43 16.88
C ILE A 51 7.99 22.59 17.89
N ASP A 52 8.00 21.78 18.95
CA ASP A 52 7.01 21.89 20.02
C ASP A 52 7.04 23.28 20.70
N CYS A 53 8.23 23.85 20.92
CA CYS A 53 8.39 25.20 21.45
C CYS A 53 7.80 26.25 20.51
N SER A 54 8.04 26.16 19.20
CA SER A 54 7.44 27.08 18.23
C SER A 54 5.91 27.03 18.25
N VAL A 55 5.31 25.86 18.45
CA VAL A 55 3.85 25.73 18.61
C VAL A 55 3.37 26.38 19.89
N MET A 56 4.05 26.13 21.01
CA MET A 56 3.69 26.71 22.32
C MET A 56 3.80 28.24 22.32
N PHE A 57 4.86 28.76 21.70
CA PHE A 57 5.19 30.19 21.66
C PHE A 57 4.61 30.91 20.44
N PHE A 58 3.69 30.28 19.71
CA PHE A 58 3.05 30.91 18.56
C PHE A 58 2.48 32.31 18.85
N PRO A 59 1.86 32.59 20.02
CA PRO A 59 1.38 33.94 20.36
C PRO A 59 2.48 35.02 20.37
N ILE A 60 3.74 34.68 20.68
CA ILE A 60 4.85 35.65 20.68
C ILE A 60 5.10 36.20 19.27
N TYR A 61 4.84 35.42 18.21
CA TYR A 61 4.99 35.91 16.84
C TYR A 61 3.99 37.02 16.51
N LEU A 62 2.79 37.01 17.10
CA LEU A 62 1.82 38.10 16.96
C LEU A 62 2.37 39.41 17.56
N TRP A 63 3.00 39.31 18.73
CA TRP A 63 3.65 40.47 19.35
C TRP A 63 4.80 41.00 18.50
N LEU A 64 5.65 40.12 17.94
CA LEU A 64 6.72 40.51 17.03
C LEU A 64 6.19 41.24 15.79
N ILE A 65 5.11 40.75 15.19
CA ILE A 65 4.48 41.40 14.03
C ILE A 65 3.98 42.80 14.41
N VAL A 66 3.28 42.94 15.54
CA VAL A 66 2.79 44.26 15.98
C VAL A 66 3.93 45.23 16.22
N VAL A 67 5.02 44.77 16.86
CA VAL A 67 6.21 45.59 17.10
C VAL A 67 6.84 46.05 15.78
N LEU A 68 6.95 45.17 14.78
CA LEU A 68 7.46 45.55 13.45
C LEU A 68 6.56 46.58 12.75
N LEU A 69 5.24 46.46 12.89
CA LEU A 69 4.28 47.43 12.33
C LEU A 69 4.39 48.79 13.02
N ILE A 70 4.66 48.82 14.33
CA ILE A 70 4.91 50.07 15.06
C ILE A 70 6.23 50.70 14.60
N PHE A 71 7.30 49.92 14.43
CA PHE A 71 8.57 50.43 13.89
C PHE A 71 8.47 50.91 12.44
N SER A 72 7.44 50.48 11.72
CA SER A 72 7.15 50.91 10.35
C SER A 72 6.17 52.10 10.30
N ASP A 73 5.85 52.71 11.45
CA ASP A 73 4.87 53.80 11.61
C ASP A 73 3.44 53.46 11.12
N ILE A 74 3.11 52.16 10.99
CA ILE A 74 1.78 51.70 10.58
C ILE A 74 0.81 51.70 11.77
N LEU A 75 1.30 51.41 12.98
CA LEU A 75 0.52 51.33 14.21
C LEU A 75 1.08 52.26 15.30
N PRO A 76 0.23 52.89 16.14
CA PRO A 76 0.70 53.74 17.22
C PRO A 76 1.29 52.92 18.39
N ALA A 77 2.36 53.44 18.99
CA ALA A 77 3.05 52.81 20.13
C ALA A 77 2.17 52.65 21.39
N SER A 78 1.08 53.43 21.51
CA SER A 78 0.10 53.32 22.60
C SER A 78 -0.64 51.98 22.63
N LEU A 79 -0.59 51.19 21.55
CA LEU A 79 -1.16 49.84 21.50
C LEU A 79 -0.31 48.79 22.20
N LEU A 80 0.98 49.06 22.47
CA LEU A 80 1.89 48.08 23.06
C LEU A 80 1.39 47.50 24.39
N PRO A 81 0.93 48.29 25.38
CA PRO A 81 0.46 47.74 26.65
C PRO A 81 -0.76 46.84 26.49
N VAL A 82 -1.68 47.18 25.58
CA VAL A 82 -2.88 46.39 25.31
C VAL A 82 -2.51 45.07 24.65
N VAL A 83 -1.63 45.11 23.66
CA VAL A 83 -1.15 43.92 22.94
C VAL A 83 -0.36 43.00 23.86
N GLN A 84 0.42 43.54 24.79
CA GLN A 84 1.11 42.76 25.82
C GLN A 84 0.14 42.00 26.73
N ILE A 85 -0.97 42.61 27.17
CA ILE A 85 -1.98 41.93 27.99
C ILE A 85 -2.66 40.80 27.21
N ILE A 86 -2.99 41.05 25.94
CA ILE A 86 -3.61 40.06 25.05
C ILE A 86 -2.65 38.88 24.80
N GLU A 87 -1.39 39.18 24.51
CA GLU A 87 -0.36 38.16 24.28
C GLU A 87 -0.15 37.29 25.52
N LEU A 88 -0.07 37.90 26.71
CA LEU A 88 0.03 37.16 27.96
C LEU A 88 -1.17 36.21 28.15
N GLY A 89 -2.39 36.68 27.85
CA GLY A 89 -3.58 35.84 27.87
C GLY A 89 -3.52 34.67 26.89
N LEU A 90 -3.10 34.94 25.64
CA LEU A 90 -2.94 33.92 24.61
C LEU A 90 -1.84 32.91 24.94
N MET A 91 -0.77 33.35 25.59
CA MET A 91 0.31 32.49 26.08
C MET A 91 -0.17 31.53 27.15
N ILE A 92 -0.99 32.00 28.11
CA ILE A 92 -1.61 31.15 29.12
C ILE A 92 -2.49 30.08 28.45
N VAL A 93 -3.34 30.51 27.52
CA VAL A 93 -4.22 29.60 26.77
C VAL A 93 -3.39 28.57 25.99
N SER A 94 -2.33 29.02 25.31
CA SER A 94 -1.45 28.18 24.51
C SER A 94 -0.76 27.10 25.37
N LEU A 95 -0.12 27.53 26.46
CA LEU A 95 0.74 26.70 27.30
C LEU A 95 -0.05 25.73 28.20
N LEU A 96 -1.13 26.20 28.82
CA LEU A 96 -1.87 25.43 29.82
C LEU A 96 -3.02 24.62 29.26
N PHE A 97 -3.55 24.99 28.07
CA PHE A 97 -4.75 24.37 27.51
C PHE A 97 -4.51 23.85 26.10
N PHE A 98 -4.22 24.71 25.13
CA PHE A 98 -4.15 24.33 23.72
C PHE A 98 -3.11 23.23 23.46
N TYR A 99 -1.86 23.46 23.88
CA TYR A 99 -0.78 22.50 23.63
C TYR A 99 -1.00 21.15 24.35
N PRO A 100 -1.33 21.10 25.66
CA PRO A 100 -1.67 19.83 26.32
C PRO A 100 -2.86 19.10 25.68
N LEU A 101 -3.95 19.81 25.33
CA LEU A 101 -5.12 19.20 24.68
C LEU A 101 -4.79 18.64 23.30
N MET A 102 -3.95 19.34 22.53
CA MET A 102 -3.48 18.86 21.24
C MET A 102 -2.74 17.53 21.40
N VAL A 103 -1.82 17.42 22.36
CA VAL A 103 -1.06 16.18 22.61
C VAL A 103 -1.97 15.03 23.04
N VAL A 104 -2.98 15.29 23.87
CA VAL A 104 -3.99 14.29 24.24
C VAL A 104 -4.74 13.79 23.01
N LYS A 105 -5.16 14.72 22.15
CA LYS A 105 -5.92 14.40 20.94
C LYS A 105 -5.10 13.61 19.91
N MET A 106 -3.78 13.82 19.89
CA MET A 106 -2.83 13.10 19.05
C MET A 106 -2.23 11.86 19.74
N ASN A 107 -2.86 11.36 20.82
CA ASN A 107 -2.43 10.15 21.54
C ASN A 107 -0.95 10.14 21.94
N GLY A 108 -0.41 11.30 22.37
CA GLY A 108 0.97 11.44 22.85
C GLY A 108 1.99 11.84 21.77
N GLU A 109 1.57 11.97 20.51
CA GLU A 109 2.38 12.46 19.38
C GLU A 109 2.11 13.97 19.16
N SER A 110 2.82 14.87 19.85
CA SER A 110 2.80 16.30 19.48
C SER A 110 3.30 16.52 18.04
N LEU A 111 3.09 17.70 17.45
CA LEU A 111 3.56 18.01 16.10
C LEU A 111 5.06 17.69 15.91
N GLY A 112 5.91 18.17 16.83
CA GLY A 112 7.34 17.89 16.76
C GLY A 112 7.67 16.42 16.98
N ARG A 113 6.89 15.69 17.77
CA ARG A 113 7.09 14.25 17.99
C ARG A 113 6.69 13.45 16.76
N TYR A 114 5.55 13.77 16.16
CA TYR A 114 5.09 13.18 14.92
C TYR A 114 6.12 13.34 13.79
N MET A 115 6.61 14.56 13.56
CA MET A 115 7.60 14.84 12.52
C MET A 115 8.96 14.13 12.75
N CYS A 116 9.23 13.69 13.97
CA CYS A 116 10.49 13.04 14.34
C CYS A 116 10.31 11.58 14.79
N ASN A 117 9.14 10.97 14.51
CA ASN A 117 8.81 9.58 14.85
C ASN A 117 8.95 9.23 16.35
N PHE A 118 8.51 10.14 17.23
CA PHE A 118 8.43 9.89 18.67
C PHE A 118 6.99 9.77 19.15
N LYS A 119 6.79 9.03 20.24
CA LYS A 119 5.52 8.97 20.97
C LYS A 119 5.76 8.92 22.48
N ILE A 120 4.85 9.48 23.26
CA ILE A 120 4.85 9.32 24.72
C ILE A 120 3.94 8.18 25.14
N VAL A 121 4.48 7.29 25.96
CA VAL A 121 3.79 6.10 26.47
C VAL A 121 4.06 5.94 27.96
N ARG A 122 3.34 5.04 28.62
CA ARG A 122 3.66 4.64 30.00
C ARG A 122 4.98 3.87 30.05
N ARG A 123 5.57 3.77 31.24
CA ARG A 123 6.82 3.01 31.46
C ARG A 123 6.74 1.58 30.94
N ASP A 124 5.61 0.91 31.09
CA ASP A 124 5.31 -0.44 30.60
C ASP A 124 5.13 -0.54 29.06
N GLY A 125 5.16 0.58 28.34
CA GLY A 125 5.00 0.67 26.89
C GLY A 125 3.55 0.77 26.40
N HIS A 126 2.56 0.67 27.28
CA HIS A 126 1.16 0.92 26.91
C HIS A 126 0.89 2.41 26.69
N GLU A 127 -0.15 2.72 25.91
CA GLU A 127 -0.61 4.09 25.75
C GLU A 127 -0.93 4.77 27.09
N ALA A 128 -0.44 6.00 27.23
CA ALA A 128 -0.77 6.84 28.36
C ALA A 128 -2.19 7.39 28.20
N SER A 129 -2.96 7.36 29.30
CA SER A 129 -4.31 7.93 29.28
C SER A 129 -4.26 9.43 29.04
N GLY A 130 -5.34 10.00 28.48
CA GLY A 130 -5.42 11.44 28.19
C GLY A 130 -5.15 12.32 29.43
N LYS A 131 -5.58 11.89 30.63
CA LYS A 131 -5.26 12.60 31.88
C LYS A 131 -3.76 12.65 32.16
N VAL A 132 -3.05 11.53 31.96
CA VAL A 132 -1.59 11.45 32.17
C VAL A 132 -0.85 12.29 31.13
N LEU A 133 -1.26 12.23 29.87
CA LEU A 133 -0.67 13.04 28.79
C LEU A 133 -0.87 14.54 29.04
N TYR A 134 -2.08 14.96 29.41
CA TYR A 134 -2.37 16.35 29.74
C TYR A 134 -1.50 16.83 30.89
N LEU A 135 -1.50 16.08 32.00
CA LEU A 135 -0.76 16.44 33.20
C LEU A 135 0.75 16.47 32.94
N ARG A 136 1.25 15.58 32.07
CA ARG A 136 2.65 15.57 31.65
C ARG A 136 3.04 16.84 30.91
N GLU A 137 2.25 17.31 29.97
CA GLU A 137 2.58 18.55 29.24
C GLU A 137 2.35 19.79 30.12
N ALA A 138 1.31 19.80 30.94
CA ALA A 138 1.02 20.91 31.86
C ALA A 138 2.11 21.07 32.93
N ILE A 139 2.50 19.99 33.64
CA ILE A 139 3.57 20.04 34.65
C ILE A 139 4.94 20.12 34.00
N GLY A 140 5.14 19.39 32.90
CA GLY A 140 6.44 19.29 32.25
C GLY A 140 6.84 20.55 31.51
N LYS A 141 5.88 21.36 31.04
CA LYS A 141 6.16 22.55 30.23
C LYS A 141 5.32 23.74 30.68
N GLY A 142 3.99 23.64 30.56
CA GLY A 142 3.11 24.80 30.62
C GLY A 142 3.19 25.59 31.92
N LEU A 143 2.98 24.93 33.06
CA LEU A 143 2.91 25.57 34.38
C LEU A 143 4.26 26.18 34.79
N PRO A 144 5.41 25.48 34.69
CA PRO A 144 6.67 26.09 35.09
C PRO A 144 7.11 27.24 34.18
N ILE A 145 6.88 27.15 32.86
CA ILE A 145 7.15 28.26 31.92
C ILE A 145 6.32 29.48 32.33
N PHE A 146 5.04 29.28 32.60
CA PHE A 146 4.13 30.35 33.00
C PHE A 146 4.58 31.01 34.32
N VAL A 147 4.84 30.22 35.36
CA VAL A 147 5.28 30.75 36.67
C VAL A 147 6.60 31.50 36.55
N LEU A 148 7.58 30.94 35.83
CA LEU A 148 8.87 31.60 35.63
C LEU A 148 8.74 32.87 34.79
N SER A 149 7.83 32.90 33.81
CA SER A 149 7.58 34.12 33.02
C SER A 149 7.02 35.27 33.85
N ILE A 150 6.24 34.99 34.89
CA ILE A 150 5.76 36.01 35.83
C ILE A 150 6.92 36.53 36.71
N LEU A 151 7.76 35.62 37.21
CA LEU A 151 8.82 35.97 38.16
C LEU A 151 10.03 36.64 37.51
N LEU A 152 10.38 36.23 36.29
CA LEU A 152 11.63 36.58 35.62
C LEU A 152 11.41 37.26 34.25
N GLY A 153 10.16 37.55 33.90
CA GLY A 153 9.79 38.13 32.60
C GLY A 153 10.16 37.22 31.43
N ALA A 154 10.64 37.82 30.34
CA ALA A 154 11.01 37.10 29.11
C ALA A 154 12.08 36.00 29.34
N LEU A 155 12.98 36.18 30.30
CA LEU A 155 13.99 35.17 30.63
C LEU A 155 13.36 33.88 31.17
N GLY A 156 12.27 33.99 31.92
CA GLY A 156 11.55 32.86 32.49
C GLY A 156 11.00 31.89 31.44
N VAL A 157 10.67 32.40 30.25
CA VAL A 157 10.16 31.60 29.12
C VAL A 157 11.20 30.58 28.62
N PHE A 158 12.48 30.94 28.67
CA PHE A 158 13.58 30.12 28.14
C PHE A 158 14.26 29.25 29.18
N ILE A 159 14.22 29.64 30.46
CA ILE A 159 14.87 28.92 31.55
C ILE A 159 14.32 27.49 31.68
N TRP A 160 13.00 27.31 31.71
CA TRP A 160 12.43 25.98 31.93
C TRP A 160 12.62 25.00 30.76
N PRO A 161 12.43 25.41 29.48
CA PRO A 161 12.81 24.59 28.35
C PRO A 161 14.29 24.20 28.37
N ALA A 162 15.18 25.12 28.76
CA ALA A 162 16.61 24.84 28.87
C ALA A 162 16.90 23.80 29.97
N VAL A 163 16.29 23.92 31.15
CA VAL A 163 16.42 22.92 32.23
C VAL A 163 15.91 21.55 31.80
N ASN A 164 14.73 21.48 31.18
CA ASN A 164 14.22 20.20 30.67
C ASN A 164 15.09 19.61 29.57
N LEU A 165 15.65 20.46 28.72
CA LEU A 165 16.57 20.03 27.69
C LEU A 165 17.82 19.42 28.32
N LEU A 166 18.42 20.07 29.33
CA LEU A 166 19.56 19.53 30.06
C LEU A 166 19.25 18.16 30.70
N VAL A 167 18.10 18.04 31.38
CA VAL A 167 17.67 16.75 31.97
C VAL A 167 17.52 15.66 30.89
N MET A 168 16.94 16.03 29.74
CA MET A 168 16.78 15.13 28.61
C MET A 168 18.12 14.72 27.98
N LEU A 169 19.11 15.61 27.93
CA LEU A 169 20.45 15.32 27.43
C LEU A 169 21.24 14.41 28.38
N VAL A 170 20.94 14.44 29.68
CA VAL A 170 21.60 13.60 30.69
C VAL A 170 20.97 12.22 30.81
N ASP A 171 19.63 12.11 30.81
CA ASP A 171 18.95 10.81 30.94
C ASP A 171 19.15 9.94 29.69
N PRO A 172 19.67 8.70 29.80
CA PRO A 172 19.89 7.82 28.65
C PRO A 172 18.64 7.46 27.84
N ASN A 173 17.45 7.65 28.40
CA ASN A 173 16.16 7.41 27.73
C ASN A 173 15.46 8.73 27.33
N HIS A 174 16.17 9.86 27.39
CA HIS A 174 15.72 11.21 27.04
C HIS A 174 14.39 11.59 27.71
N ARG A 175 14.20 11.18 28.96
CA ARG A 175 13.04 11.56 29.77
C ARG A 175 13.16 13.00 30.25
N SER A 176 12.05 13.73 30.24
CA SER A 176 11.94 15.02 30.92
C SER A 176 11.61 14.83 32.40
N LEU A 177 11.72 15.88 33.21
CA LEU A 177 11.36 15.82 34.64
C LEU A 177 9.95 15.24 34.88
N ALA A 178 8.97 15.66 34.09
CA ALA A 178 7.59 15.15 34.19
C ALA A 178 7.46 13.63 33.95
N ASP A 179 8.35 13.02 33.17
CA ASP A 179 8.33 11.57 32.91
C ASP A 179 8.70 10.76 34.17
N PHE A 180 9.52 11.35 35.04
CA PHE A 180 9.87 10.74 36.32
C PHE A 180 8.70 10.71 37.29
N PHE A 181 7.95 11.80 37.38
CA PHE A 181 6.80 11.92 38.29
C PHE A 181 5.56 11.16 37.80
N LEU A 182 5.31 11.14 36.48
CA LEU A 182 4.06 10.61 35.93
C LEU A 182 4.18 9.21 35.34
N GLY A 183 5.35 8.59 35.48
CA GLY A 183 5.55 7.21 35.02
C GLY A 183 5.45 7.05 33.50
N THR A 184 5.83 8.08 32.74
CA THR A 184 5.86 8.04 31.28
C THR A 184 7.28 7.90 30.75
N ARG A 185 7.41 7.60 29.46
CA ARG A 185 8.67 7.66 28.73
C ARG A 185 8.43 7.97 27.26
N PRO A 186 9.37 8.64 26.59
CA PRO A 186 9.36 8.69 25.15
C PRO A 186 9.78 7.32 24.59
N VAL A 187 9.18 6.96 23.47
CA VAL A 187 9.61 5.84 22.63
C VAL A 187 9.83 6.36 21.23
N VAL A 188 10.77 5.74 20.53
CA VAL A 188 10.88 5.91 19.09
C VAL A 188 9.86 4.96 18.49
N LEU A 189 8.96 5.51 17.68
CA LEU A 189 8.19 4.69 16.76
C LEU A 189 9.19 4.25 15.71
N LEU A 190 9.64 3.00 15.80
CA LEU A 190 10.40 2.42 14.70
C LEU A 190 9.48 2.49 13.47
N GLU A 191 9.85 3.26 12.46
CA GLU A 191 9.69 2.73 11.11
C GLU A 191 10.38 1.38 11.16
N VAL A 192 9.66 0.28 10.93
CA VAL A 192 10.26 -1.05 10.88
C VAL A 192 11.50 -0.93 9.99
N PRO A 193 12.72 -0.98 10.55
CA PRO A 193 13.90 -0.77 9.75
C PRO A 193 14.06 -2.04 8.93
N ALA A 194 14.01 -1.91 7.59
CA ALA A 194 14.25 -3.01 6.68
C ALA A 194 15.63 -3.69 6.86
N ASN A 195 16.52 -3.12 7.68
CA ASN A 195 17.90 -3.59 7.84
C ASN A 195 18.45 -3.35 9.26
N ALA A 196 18.06 -4.16 10.26
CA ALA A 196 18.77 -4.21 11.54
C ALA A 196 18.62 -5.54 12.31
N LYS A 197 18.99 -6.66 11.67
CA LYS A 197 19.77 -7.79 12.23
C LYS A 197 19.74 -8.96 11.23
N ILE A 198 20.54 -8.88 10.17
CA ILE A 198 20.97 -10.08 9.43
C ILE A 198 22.49 -10.00 9.32
N LYS A 199 23.15 -10.22 10.45
CA LYS A 199 24.56 -10.59 10.49
C LYS A 199 24.74 -11.74 11.49
N GLN A 200 23.91 -12.76 11.32
CA GLN A 200 24.07 -14.13 11.84
C GLN A 200 22.94 -15.01 11.28
N VAL A 201 22.77 -15.02 9.96
CA VAL A 201 22.09 -16.09 9.21
C VAL A 201 22.90 -16.36 7.93
N LYS A 202 24.22 -16.45 8.09
CA LYS A 202 25.05 -17.23 7.18
C LYS A 202 25.16 -18.59 7.86
N GLU A 203 24.83 -19.65 7.15
CA GLU A 203 24.82 -21.06 7.60
C GLU A 203 23.50 -21.58 8.19
N ALA A 204 22.47 -21.60 7.34
CA ALA A 204 21.42 -22.61 7.27
C ALA A 204 20.45 -22.06 6.20
N ILE A 205 20.47 -22.50 4.94
CA ILE A 205 20.01 -23.81 4.48
C ILE A 205 20.70 -24.05 3.13
N ARG A 206 21.42 -25.16 3.02
CA ARG A 206 21.93 -25.68 1.76
C ARG A 206 21.10 -26.91 1.41
N GLN A 207 20.53 -26.90 0.20
CA GLN A 207 20.35 -28.00 -0.78
C GLN A 207 18.92 -28.10 -1.36
N PRO A 208 18.72 -28.59 -2.60
CA PRO A 208 19.66 -28.73 -3.73
C PRO A 208 19.20 -28.00 -5.01
N GLU A 209 20.16 -27.41 -5.73
CA GLU A 209 20.02 -27.06 -7.14
C GLU A 209 19.92 -28.34 -7.98
N SER A 210 18.77 -28.62 -8.60
CA SER A 210 18.71 -29.27 -9.92
C SER A 210 17.28 -29.35 -10.46
N LEU A 211 16.74 -28.21 -10.90
CA LEU A 211 15.75 -28.19 -11.97
C LEU A 211 16.21 -27.08 -12.91
N LEU A 212 16.60 -27.48 -14.13
CA LEU A 212 16.96 -26.65 -15.31
C LEU A 212 17.07 -25.16 -15.00
N LYS A 213 18.30 -24.58 -15.01
CA LYS A 213 18.52 -23.13 -14.89
C LYS A 213 17.83 -22.41 -16.05
N LYS A 214 16.53 -22.19 -15.90
CA LYS A 214 15.75 -21.24 -16.66
C LYS A 214 16.34 -19.89 -16.29
N SER A 215 16.89 -19.20 -17.27
CA SER A 215 17.43 -17.88 -17.07
C SER A 215 16.35 -16.97 -16.52
N VAL A 216 16.61 -16.34 -15.38
CA VAL A 216 15.66 -15.41 -14.77
C VAL A 216 15.77 -14.06 -15.48
N ASN A 217 14.63 -13.54 -15.92
CA ASN A 217 14.53 -12.19 -16.47
C ASN A 217 14.71 -11.13 -15.39
N LYS A 218 15.39 -10.04 -15.71
CA LYS A 218 15.56 -8.89 -14.81
C LYS A 218 14.30 -8.04 -14.71
N VAL A 219 13.37 -8.21 -15.64
CA VAL A 219 12.13 -7.43 -15.74
C VAL A 219 10.93 -8.38 -15.69
N ASP A 220 9.99 -8.10 -14.79
CA ASP A 220 8.72 -8.81 -14.70
C ASP A 220 7.59 -7.83 -14.38
N LEU A 221 6.73 -7.54 -15.36
CA LEU A 221 5.73 -6.48 -15.29
C LEU A 221 4.31 -6.98 -15.05
N HIS A 222 4.13 -8.27 -14.76
CA HIS A 222 2.79 -8.84 -14.56
C HIS A 222 2.85 -9.87 -13.43
N MET A 223 2.29 -9.50 -12.27
CA MET A 223 2.22 -10.37 -11.11
C MET A 223 1.15 -9.89 -10.14
N HIS A 224 0.69 -10.83 -9.32
CA HIS A 224 -0.46 -10.65 -8.44
C HIS A 224 -0.08 -10.89 -6.97
N THR A 225 -0.80 -10.22 -6.09
CA THR A 225 -0.64 -10.26 -4.64
C THR A 225 -1.97 -10.60 -3.98
N THR A 226 -1.98 -10.69 -2.65
CA THR A 226 -3.21 -10.82 -1.85
C THR A 226 -4.22 -9.66 -1.97
N PHE A 227 -3.99 -8.69 -2.86
CA PHE A 227 -4.97 -7.68 -3.27
C PHE A 227 -5.84 -8.13 -4.45
N SER A 228 -5.44 -9.16 -5.20
CA SER A 228 -6.35 -10.00 -6.01
C SER A 228 -6.84 -11.19 -5.18
N ASP A 229 -7.91 -11.86 -5.63
CA ASP A 229 -8.50 -13.02 -4.96
C ASP A 229 -7.76 -14.33 -5.21
N ASP A 230 -6.88 -14.36 -6.21
CA ASP A 230 -6.09 -15.49 -6.67
C ASP A 230 -4.57 -15.35 -6.40
N GLY A 231 -4.12 -14.22 -5.84
CA GLY A 231 -2.74 -14.00 -5.43
C GLY A 231 -2.41 -14.55 -4.04
N GLU A 232 -1.31 -15.31 -3.92
CA GLU A 232 -0.89 -15.91 -2.65
C GLU A 232 -0.08 -14.97 -1.75
N PHE A 233 0.85 -14.22 -2.34
CA PHE A 233 1.87 -13.50 -1.59
C PHE A 233 1.47 -12.05 -1.34
N ASN A 234 1.83 -11.51 -0.18
CA ASN A 234 1.69 -10.08 0.06
C ASN A 234 2.76 -9.28 -0.70
N VAL A 235 2.59 -7.95 -0.75
CA VAL A 235 3.49 -7.06 -1.48
C VAL A 235 4.95 -7.23 -1.05
N GLU A 236 5.24 -7.30 0.25
CA GLU A 236 6.63 -7.44 0.71
C GLU A 236 7.23 -8.79 0.28
N GLU A 237 6.46 -9.87 0.40
CA GLU A 237 6.90 -11.20 -0.01
C GLU A 237 7.23 -11.25 -1.50
N ILE A 238 6.47 -10.56 -2.35
CA ILE A 238 6.80 -10.37 -3.78
C ILE A 238 8.17 -9.70 -3.96
N PHE A 239 8.45 -8.59 -3.26
CA PHE A 239 9.75 -7.93 -3.34
C PHE A 239 10.90 -8.81 -2.83
N GLN A 240 10.67 -9.60 -1.78
CA GLN A 240 11.65 -10.57 -1.30
C GLN A 240 11.93 -11.67 -2.33
N LEU A 241 10.89 -12.22 -2.96
CA LEU A 241 11.00 -13.22 -4.02
C LEU A 241 11.73 -12.65 -5.23
N ALA A 242 11.35 -11.46 -5.69
CA ALA A 242 12.00 -10.76 -6.80
C ALA A 242 13.49 -10.56 -6.53
N LYS A 243 13.86 -10.06 -5.33
CA LYS A 243 15.26 -9.86 -4.94
C LYS A 243 16.04 -11.17 -4.91
N ARG A 244 15.45 -12.25 -4.38
CA ARG A 244 16.08 -13.58 -4.34
C ARG A 244 16.33 -14.14 -5.74
N ARG A 245 15.43 -13.88 -6.69
CA ARG A 245 15.57 -14.35 -8.08
C ARG A 245 16.43 -13.44 -8.96
N GLY A 246 16.80 -12.25 -8.46
CA GLY A 246 17.63 -11.29 -9.19
C GLY A 246 16.85 -10.42 -10.17
N VAL A 247 15.54 -10.27 -9.96
CA VAL A 247 14.69 -9.37 -10.74
C VAL A 247 14.93 -7.93 -10.26
N GLU A 248 15.17 -7.02 -11.21
CA GLU A 248 15.57 -5.63 -10.97
C GLU A 248 14.42 -4.64 -11.20
N THR A 249 13.43 -5.00 -12.03
CA THR A 249 12.25 -4.17 -12.30
C THR A 249 10.98 -4.99 -12.19
N ILE A 250 10.02 -4.53 -11.38
CA ILE A 250 8.72 -5.18 -11.25
C ILE A 250 7.53 -4.21 -11.39
N SER A 251 6.38 -4.76 -11.76
CA SER A 251 5.06 -4.11 -11.66
C SER A 251 4.08 -5.10 -11.05
N ILE A 252 3.34 -4.67 -10.03
CA ILE A 252 2.25 -5.45 -9.44
C ILE A 252 0.96 -4.99 -10.11
N THR A 253 0.20 -5.93 -10.64
CA THR A 253 -0.94 -5.69 -11.54
C THR A 253 -2.17 -6.47 -11.05
N ASP A 254 -2.49 -6.36 -9.76
CA ASP A 254 -3.64 -7.08 -9.17
C ASP A 254 -4.94 -6.86 -9.95
N HIS A 255 -5.74 -7.92 -10.08
CA HIS A 255 -7.05 -7.87 -10.71
C HIS A 255 -7.95 -6.78 -10.11
N ASN A 256 -8.25 -5.78 -10.95
CA ASN A 256 -9.14 -4.66 -10.69
C ASN A 256 -8.80 -3.81 -9.46
N SER A 257 -7.61 -3.96 -8.88
CA SER A 257 -7.23 -3.27 -7.65
C SER A 257 -5.87 -2.57 -7.81
N ALA A 258 -5.86 -1.25 -7.66
CA ALA A 258 -4.61 -0.48 -7.66
C ALA A 258 -3.99 -0.35 -6.25
N LYS A 259 -4.55 -1.01 -5.22
CA LYS A 259 -4.21 -0.75 -3.82
C LYS A 259 -2.79 -1.18 -3.44
N ALA A 260 -2.27 -2.26 -4.02
CA ALA A 260 -0.92 -2.74 -3.73
C ALA A 260 0.16 -1.70 -4.06
N ASN A 261 -0.07 -0.86 -5.06
CA ASN A 261 0.86 0.17 -5.53
C ASN A 261 1.34 1.12 -4.41
N VAL A 262 0.48 1.45 -3.44
CA VAL A 262 0.82 2.30 -2.30
C VAL A 262 1.94 1.70 -1.45
N ILE A 263 1.87 0.38 -1.22
CA ILE A 263 2.84 -0.36 -0.41
C ILE A 263 4.08 -0.64 -1.25
N ALA A 264 3.89 -0.99 -2.51
CA ALA A 264 4.95 -1.36 -3.43
C ALA A 264 5.91 -0.21 -3.74
N GLU A 265 5.41 1.04 -3.85
CA GLU A 265 6.28 2.22 -3.96
C GLU A 265 7.20 2.44 -2.76
N ARG A 266 6.83 1.94 -1.58
CA ARG A 266 7.68 1.98 -0.39
C ARG A 266 8.68 0.84 -0.41
N MET A 267 8.23 -0.36 -0.77
CA MET A 267 9.07 -1.55 -0.86
C MET A 267 10.14 -1.44 -1.93
N SER A 268 9.86 -0.76 -3.05
CA SER A 268 10.83 -0.50 -4.12
C SER A 268 12.12 0.16 -3.60
N LYS A 269 11.98 1.14 -2.72
CA LYS A 269 13.10 1.84 -2.08
C LYS A 269 13.84 0.98 -1.07
N LEU A 270 13.14 0.08 -0.38
CA LEU A 270 13.72 -0.78 0.66
C LEU A 270 14.53 -1.94 0.06
N TYR A 271 14.03 -2.51 -1.04
CA TYR A 271 14.62 -3.68 -1.70
C TYR A 271 15.55 -3.31 -2.86
N ASP A 272 15.65 -2.03 -3.21
CA ASP A 272 16.42 -1.52 -4.36
C ASP A 272 16.01 -2.27 -5.65
N ILE A 273 14.71 -2.19 -5.93
CA ILE A 273 14.05 -2.75 -7.11
C ILE A 273 13.25 -1.63 -7.76
N ARG A 274 13.45 -1.40 -9.05
CA ARG A 274 12.66 -0.43 -9.81
C ARG A 274 11.21 -0.88 -9.85
N TYR A 275 10.30 0.01 -9.49
CA TYR A 275 8.87 -0.28 -9.46
C TYR A 275 8.10 0.60 -10.43
N ILE A 276 7.21 -0.02 -11.21
CA ILE A 276 6.26 0.66 -12.09
C ILE A 276 4.86 0.39 -11.52
N PRO A 277 4.06 1.42 -11.20
CA PRO A 277 2.70 1.20 -10.76
C PRO A 277 1.85 0.54 -11.85
N GLY A 278 1.09 -0.48 -11.47
CA GLY A 278 0.35 -1.36 -12.37
C GLY A 278 -1.05 -1.71 -11.88
N ILE A 279 -1.90 -2.18 -12.80
CA ILE A 279 -3.21 -2.80 -12.55
C ILE A 279 -3.56 -3.69 -13.73
N GLU A 280 -4.24 -4.81 -13.51
CA GLU A 280 -4.90 -5.59 -14.57
C GLU A 280 -6.42 -5.40 -14.43
N ILE A 281 -7.11 -4.99 -15.51
CA ILE A 281 -8.53 -4.65 -15.48
C ILE A 281 -9.32 -5.59 -16.40
N ASP A 282 -10.37 -6.20 -15.86
CA ASP A 282 -11.31 -7.00 -16.65
C ASP A 282 -12.14 -6.09 -17.55
N CYS A 283 -12.16 -6.42 -18.84
CA CYS A 283 -12.94 -5.69 -19.83
C CYS A 283 -13.46 -6.61 -20.94
N VAL A 284 -14.30 -6.03 -21.79
CA VAL A 284 -14.89 -6.74 -22.93
C VAL A 284 -14.59 -6.00 -24.23
N TYR A 285 -14.30 -6.76 -25.28
CA TYR A 285 -14.18 -6.24 -26.64
C TYR A 285 -14.95 -7.16 -27.61
N HIS A 286 -15.91 -6.59 -28.35
CA HIS A 286 -16.80 -7.34 -29.24
C HIS A 286 -17.42 -8.61 -28.62
N GLY A 287 -17.83 -8.52 -27.35
CA GLY A 287 -18.44 -9.64 -26.61
C GLY A 287 -17.45 -10.71 -26.11
N ARG A 288 -16.15 -10.53 -26.31
CA ARG A 288 -15.09 -11.40 -25.78
C ARG A 288 -14.48 -10.77 -24.54
N ASN A 289 -14.40 -11.54 -23.47
CA ASN A 289 -13.73 -11.09 -22.25
C ASN A 289 -12.22 -11.04 -22.48
N MET A 290 -11.57 -10.02 -21.95
CA MET A 290 -10.12 -9.86 -22.02
C MET A 290 -9.61 -9.08 -20.81
N HIS A 291 -8.30 -9.11 -20.59
CA HIS A 291 -7.66 -8.27 -19.59
C HIS A 291 -6.84 -7.16 -20.24
N MET A 292 -6.93 -5.97 -19.66
CA MET A 292 -6.14 -4.80 -20.04
C MET A 292 -5.23 -4.40 -18.89
N LEU A 293 -3.93 -4.37 -19.14
CA LEU A 293 -2.94 -3.87 -18.19
C LEU A 293 -2.88 -2.35 -18.27
N GLY A 294 -2.85 -1.70 -17.12
CA GLY A 294 -2.56 -0.27 -16.98
C GLY A 294 -1.23 -0.08 -16.29
N TYR A 295 -0.29 0.63 -16.91
CA TYR A 295 1.02 0.92 -16.36
C TYR A 295 1.26 2.41 -16.17
N TYR A 296 2.16 2.77 -15.24
CA TYR A 296 2.47 4.16 -14.89
C TYR A 296 1.25 4.97 -14.41
N ILE A 297 0.21 4.26 -13.96
CA ILE A 297 -1.06 4.83 -13.54
C ILE A 297 -0.92 5.71 -12.30
N ASP A 298 -1.77 6.73 -12.19
CA ASP A 298 -2.02 7.39 -10.91
C ASP A 298 -2.97 6.52 -10.05
N TYR A 299 -2.38 5.54 -9.36
CA TYR A 299 -3.09 4.59 -8.50
C TYR A 299 -3.88 5.24 -7.35
N LYS A 300 -3.72 6.55 -7.09
CA LYS A 300 -4.49 7.31 -6.09
C LYS A 300 -5.83 7.82 -6.63
N SER A 301 -6.05 7.74 -7.94
CA SER A 301 -7.30 8.15 -8.57
C SER A 301 -8.49 7.33 -8.05
N GLU A 302 -9.57 8.02 -7.68
CA GLU A 302 -10.82 7.39 -7.24
C GLU A 302 -11.45 6.50 -8.33
N MET A 303 -11.07 6.69 -9.60
CA MET A 303 -11.55 5.87 -10.71
C MET A 303 -11.21 4.39 -10.49
N PHE A 304 -10.02 4.06 -9.97
CA PHE A 304 -9.62 2.68 -9.71
C PHE A 304 -10.39 2.06 -8.55
N ALA A 305 -10.68 2.84 -7.50
CA ALA A 305 -11.55 2.38 -6.41
C ALA A 305 -12.99 2.11 -6.91
N LYS A 306 -13.48 2.88 -7.88
CA LYS A 306 -14.78 2.65 -8.51
C LYS A 306 -14.81 1.34 -9.31
N ILE A 307 -13.78 1.07 -10.12
CA ILE A 307 -13.63 -0.18 -10.86
C ILE A 307 -13.59 -1.38 -9.91
N GLU A 308 -12.76 -1.32 -8.87
CA GLU A 308 -12.64 -2.38 -7.86
C GLU A 308 -14.00 -2.69 -7.22
N ASN A 309 -14.70 -1.66 -6.71
CA ASN A 309 -16.00 -1.83 -6.06
C ASN A 309 -17.07 -2.38 -7.01
N GLN A 310 -17.07 -1.94 -8.27
CA GLN A 310 -18.01 -2.43 -9.28
C GLN A 310 -17.73 -3.89 -9.66
N ASN A 311 -16.46 -4.26 -9.83
CA ASN A 311 -16.07 -5.64 -10.13
C ASN A 311 -16.31 -6.57 -8.95
N LEU A 312 -16.02 -6.16 -7.71
CA LEU A 312 -16.38 -6.95 -6.52
C LEU A 312 -17.88 -7.22 -6.43
N LYS A 313 -18.73 -6.23 -6.78
CA LYS A 313 -20.18 -6.45 -6.81
C LYS A 313 -20.57 -7.47 -7.89
N ARG A 314 -20.04 -7.32 -9.10
CA ARG A 314 -20.29 -8.24 -10.23
C ARG A 314 -19.86 -9.67 -9.89
N GLU A 315 -18.68 -9.83 -9.31
CA GLU A 315 -18.14 -11.14 -8.93
C GLU A 315 -18.96 -11.80 -7.83
N ARG A 316 -19.43 -11.04 -6.83
CA ARG A 316 -20.34 -11.55 -5.80
C ARG A 316 -21.65 -12.05 -6.39
N ASP A 317 -22.23 -11.28 -7.33
CA ASP A 317 -23.47 -11.67 -8.01
C ASP A 317 -23.28 -12.93 -8.88
N ALA A 318 -22.07 -13.16 -9.42
CA ALA A 318 -21.73 -14.32 -10.22
C ALA A 318 -21.36 -15.56 -9.39
N SER A 319 -20.79 -15.36 -8.20
CA SER A 319 -20.27 -16.42 -7.32
C SER A 319 -21.31 -17.52 -7.06
N MET A 320 -22.50 -17.13 -6.60
CA MET A 320 -23.57 -18.09 -6.29
C MET A 320 -24.08 -18.80 -7.56
N LYS A 321 -24.14 -18.09 -8.69
CA LYS A 321 -24.56 -18.68 -9.97
C LYS A 321 -23.54 -19.71 -10.46
N ARG A 322 -22.24 -19.48 -10.27
CA ARG A 322 -21.19 -20.45 -10.64
C ARG A 322 -21.34 -21.74 -9.85
N VAL A 323 -21.58 -21.60 -8.54
CA VAL A 323 -21.87 -22.75 -7.68
C VAL A 323 -23.10 -23.48 -8.20
N MET A 324 -24.23 -22.80 -8.39
CA MET A 324 -25.46 -23.42 -8.90
C MET A 324 -25.26 -24.15 -10.22
N ASN A 325 -24.62 -23.51 -11.21
CA ASN A 325 -24.35 -24.13 -12.50
C ASN A 325 -23.46 -25.37 -12.37
N PHE A 326 -22.44 -25.32 -11.51
CA PHE A 326 -21.57 -26.46 -11.24
C PHE A 326 -22.30 -27.62 -10.57
N GLU A 327 -23.12 -27.33 -9.56
CA GLU A 327 -23.92 -28.35 -8.88
C GLU A 327 -24.96 -28.98 -9.81
N GLU A 328 -25.58 -28.19 -10.68
CA GLU A 328 -26.53 -28.68 -11.69
C GLU A 328 -25.83 -29.54 -12.74
N TYR A 329 -24.65 -29.12 -13.19
CA TYR A 329 -23.89 -29.83 -14.22
C TYR A 329 -23.28 -31.15 -13.72
N THR A 330 -22.76 -31.17 -12.49
CA THR A 330 -22.00 -32.33 -11.95
C THR A 330 -22.78 -33.18 -10.94
N GLY A 331 -23.84 -32.63 -10.34
CA GLY A 331 -24.52 -33.22 -9.18
C GLY A 331 -23.72 -33.15 -7.87
N MET A 332 -22.53 -32.52 -7.86
CA MET A 332 -21.69 -32.38 -6.68
C MET A 332 -22.10 -31.15 -5.88
N LYS A 333 -22.19 -31.26 -4.56
CA LYS A 333 -22.56 -30.16 -3.66
C LYS A 333 -21.33 -29.44 -3.15
N ILE A 334 -21.39 -28.12 -3.16
CA ILE A 334 -20.32 -27.22 -2.75
C ILE A 334 -20.71 -26.59 -1.41
N ASP A 335 -19.82 -26.71 -0.43
CA ASP A 335 -19.97 -26.03 0.84
C ASP A 335 -19.60 -24.54 0.65
N VAL A 336 -20.63 -23.72 0.47
CA VAL A 336 -20.49 -22.28 0.24
C VAL A 336 -19.99 -21.56 1.49
N ASP A 337 -20.48 -21.97 2.67
CA ASP A 337 -20.12 -21.34 3.94
C ASP A 337 -18.63 -21.57 4.25
N ALA A 338 -18.12 -22.78 3.98
CA ALA A 338 -16.69 -23.08 4.11
C ALA A 338 -15.82 -22.23 3.18
N LEU A 339 -16.23 -22.05 1.91
CA LEU A 339 -15.51 -21.21 0.96
C LEU A 339 -15.52 -19.74 1.34
N LEU A 340 -16.60 -19.23 1.94
CA LEU A 340 -16.72 -17.82 2.32
C LEU A 340 -16.11 -17.49 3.69
N ALA A 341 -16.00 -18.46 4.61
CA ALA A 341 -15.57 -18.22 6.00
C ALA A 341 -14.19 -17.54 6.13
N ASN A 342 -13.25 -17.83 5.23
CA ASN A 342 -11.90 -17.26 5.22
C ASN A 342 -11.58 -16.47 3.93
N ASN A 343 -12.61 -16.14 3.14
CA ASN A 343 -12.42 -15.42 1.88
C ASN A 343 -12.57 -13.91 2.09
N ARG A 344 -11.46 -13.18 1.97
CA ARG A 344 -11.41 -11.72 2.12
C ARG A 344 -12.39 -10.97 1.21
N PHE A 345 -12.58 -11.44 -0.01
CA PHE A 345 -13.36 -10.76 -1.04
C PHE A 345 -14.85 -11.13 -1.00
N GLN A 346 -15.18 -12.23 -0.29
CA GLN A 346 -16.51 -12.81 -0.22
C GLN A 346 -17.05 -13.18 -1.61
N THR A 347 -16.14 -13.66 -2.48
CA THR A 347 -16.42 -14.14 -3.85
C THR A 347 -16.07 -15.62 -3.95
N ILE A 348 -16.61 -16.31 -4.96
CA ILE A 348 -16.31 -17.72 -5.25
C ILE A 348 -15.90 -17.82 -6.72
N ALA A 349 -14.60 -18.03 -6.93
CA ALA A 349 -14.00 -18.30 -8.23
C ALA A 349 -14.16 -19.78 -8.62
N GLY A 350 -14.05 -20.08 -9.92
CA GLY A 350 -14.20 -21.46 -10.41
C GLY A 350 -13.09 -22.39 -9.91
N GLU A 351 -11.88 -21.85 -9.71
CA GLU A 351 -10.72 -22.52 -9.15
C GLU A 351 -10.99 -22.97 -7.70
N GLN A 352 -11.69 -22.15 -6.91
CA GLN A 352 -12.06 -22.48 -5.52
C GLN A 352 -13.11 -23.60 -5.49
N ILE A 353 -14.07 -23.58 -6.43
CA ILE A 353 -15.04 -24.66 -6.60
C ILE A 353 -14.32 -25.96 -6.99
N ALA A 354 -13.39 -25.89 -7.94
CA ALA A 354 -12.58 -27.03 -8.37
C ALA A 354 -11.75 -27.59 -7.22
N GLU A 355 -11.06 -26.73 -6.46
CA GLU A 355 -10.25 -27.12 -5.31
C GLU A 355 -11.09 -27.83 -4.24
N GLN A 356 -12.24 -27.27 -3.87
CA GLN A 356 -13.11 -27.90 -2.88
C GLN A 356 -13.69 -29.22 -3.39
N ALA A 357 -14.11 -29.29 -4.65
CA ALA A 357 -14.70 -30.51 -5.21
C ALA A 357 -13.66 -31.64 -5.34
N MET A 358 -12.45 -31.35 -5.83
CA MET A 358 -11.37 -32.33 -6.00
C MET A 358 -10.80 -32.82 -4.66
N ASN A 359 -10.80 -31.98 -3.62
CA ASN A 359 -10.30 -32.35 -2.30
C ASN A 359 -11.38 -32.95 -1.39
N ASN A 360 -12.66 -32.91 -1.78
CA ASN A 360 -13.73 -33.56 -1.05
C ASN A 360 -13.65 -35.10 -1.20
N PRO A 361 -13.48 -35.88 -0.11
CA PRO A 361 -13.39 -37.33 -0.19
C PRO A 361 -14.58 -38.01 -0.88
N LYS A 362 -15.76 -37.38 -0.84
CA LYS A 362 -16.98 -37.88 -1.50
C LYS A 362 -16.89 -37.83 -3.02
N TYR A 363 -16.18 -36.85 -3.57
CA TYR A 363 -16.15 -36.57 -5.01
C TYR A 363 -14.80 -36.86 -5.66
N ARG A 364 -13.72 -36.97 -4.86
CA ARG A 364 -12.35 -37.12 -5.35
C ARG A 364 -12.14 -38.26 -6.35
N ASN A 365 -12.88 -39.36 -6.22
CA ASN A 365 -12.80 -40.53 -7.12
C ASN A 365 -13.76 -40.44 -8.31
N ASN A 366 -14.37 -39.28 -8.57
CA ASN A 366 -15.23 -39.09 -9.74
C ASN A 366 -14.36 -39.06 -11.01
N PRO A 367 -14.69 -39.84 -12.06
CA PRO A 367 -13.92 -39.88 -13.31
C PRO A 367 -13.73 -38.50 -13.98
N LEU A 368 -14.61 -37.54 -13.69
CA LEU A 368 -14.50 -36.16 -14.15
C LEU A 368 -13.19 -35.48 -13.70
N PHE A 369 -12.58 -35.93 -12.60
CA PHE A 369 -11.33 -35.38 -12.10
C PHE A 369 -10.07 -36.12 -12.58
N ASP A 370 -10.20 -37.29 -13.20
CA ASP A 370 -9.05 -38.10 -13.64
C ASP A 370 -8.06 -37.33 -14.53
N PRO A 371 -8.49 -36.55 -15.55
CA PRO A 371 -7.57 -35.77 -16.38
C PRO A 371 -6.72 -34.76 -15.59
N TYR A 372 -7.25 -34.27 -14.47
CA TYR A 372 -6.65 -33.22 -13.65
C TYR A 372 -5.88 -33.77 -12.44
N LEU A 373 -6.23 -34.95 -11.93
CA LEU A 373 -5.51 -35.56 -10.81
C LEU A 373 -4.39 -36.49 -11.29
N HIS A 374 -4.58 -37.14 -12.44
CA HIS A 374 -3.72 -38.23 -12.92
C HIS A 374 -3.36 -38.14 -14.41
N GLY A 375 -3.99 -37.25 -15.18
CA GLY A 375 -3.78 -37.11 -16.62
C GLY A 375 -2.89 -35.94 -17.02
N ASP A 376 -2.95 -35.60 -18.31
CA ASP A 376 -2.10 -34.58 -18.95
C ASP A 376 -2.40 -33.15 -18.48
N ARG A 377 -3.50 -32.92 -17.74
CA ARG A 377 -3.90 -31.62 -17.18
C ARG A 377 -3.61 -31.50 -15.69
N SER A 378 -2.82 -32.42 -15.14
CA SER A 378 -2.47 -32.46 -13.70
C SER A 378 -1.40 -31.47 -13.26
N ASP A 379 -0.85 -30.71 -14.20
CA ASP A 379 0.17 -29.73 -13.90
C ASP A 379 -0.33 -28.45 -13.22
N MET A 380 -1.53 -28.02 -13.57
CA MET A 380 -2.24 -26.90 -12.95
C MET A 380 -3.73 -27.28 -12.81
N PRO A 381 -4.06 -28.24 -11.92
CA PRO A 381 -5.34 -28.93 -11.93
C PRO A 381 -6.54 -27.99 -11.81
N TYR A 382 -6.48 -27.04 -10.88
CA TYR A 382 -7.60 -26.12 -10.62
C TYR A 382 -7.80 -25.12 -11.77
N VAL A 383 -6.72 -24.57 -12.33
CA VAL A 383 -6.76 -23.62 -13.46
C VAL A 383 -7.22 -24.32 -14.74
N ASN A 384 -6.68 -25.51 -15.02
CA ASN A 384 -7.10 -26.31 -16.16
C ASN A 384 -8.59 -26.69 -16.07
N PHE A 385 -9.07 -27.01 -14.87
CA PHE A 385 -10.48 -27.28 -14.61
C PHE A 385 -11.35 -26.03 -14.82
N TYR A 386 -10.91 -24.88 -14.31
CA TYR A 386 -11.54 -23.60 -14.57
C TYR A 386 -11.71 -23.35 -16.07
N TRP A 387 -10.66 -23.56 -16.87
CA TRP A 387 -10.73 -23.36 -18.31
C TRP A 387 -11.70 -24.31 -19.00
N ASP A 388 -11.90 -25.53 -18.51
CA ASP A 388 -12.79 -26.50 -19.16
C ASP A 388 -14.26 -26.35 -18.77
N TYR A 389 -14.53 -25.84 -17.57
CA TYR A 389 -15.89 -25.79 -17.02
C TYR A 389 -16.41 -24.37 -16.77
N PHE A 390 -15.58 -23.41 -16.40
CA PHE A 390 -16.02 -22.08 -15.95
C PHE A 390 -15.68 -20.93 -16.91
N SER A 391 -14.78 -21.13 -17.89
CA SER A 391 -14.41 -20.09 -18.86
C SER A 391 -15.53 -19.77 -19.88
N GLN A 392 -15.41 -18.66 -20.62
CA GLN A 392 -16.45 -18.21 -21.56
C GLN A 392 -16.85 -19.32 -22.56
N GLY A 393 -18.16 -19.62 -22.60
CA GLY A 393 -18.72 -20.66 -23.46
C GLY A 393 -18.66 -22.09 -22.89
N LYS A 394 -18.20 -22.26 -21.64
CA LYS A 394 -18.17 -23.55 -20.95
C LYS A 394 -19.41 -23.80 -20.09
N PRO A 395 -19.69 -25.05 -19.69
CA PRO A 395 -20.97 -25.42 -19.08
C PRO A 395 -21.34 -24.67 -17.80
N CYS A 396 -20.36 -24.31 -16.97
CA CYS A 396 -20.56 -23.61 -15.70
C CYS A 396 -20.27 -22.10 -15.81
N TYR A 397 -20.10 -21.57 -17.02
CA TYR A 397 -19.83 -20.16 -17.24
C TYR A 397 -20.99 -19.28 -16.75
N VAL A 398 -20.65 -18.20 -16.05
CA VAL A 398 -21.59 -17.16 -15.67
C VAL A 398 -21.18 -15.85 -16.35
N PRO A 399 -22.01 -15.28 -17.23
CA PRO A 399 -21.67 -14.04 -17.90
C PRO A 399 -21.63 -12.87 -16.92
N ILE A 400 -20.52 -12.15 -16.93
CA ILE A 400 -20.31 -10.91 -16.17
C ILE A 400 -20.28 -9.74 -17.13
N GLN A 401 -20.97 -8.65 -16.76
CA GLN A 401 -20.98 -7.42 -17.54
C GLN A 401 -19.77 -6.56 -17.20
N TYR A 402 -18.64 -6.84 -17.85
CA TYR A 402 -17.43 -6.03 -17.77
C TYR A 402 -17.54 -4.74 -18.60
N PRO A 403 -16.79 -3.68 -18.26
CA PRO A 403 -16.75 -2.45 -19.04
C PRO A 403 -16.13 -2.67 -20.43
N ASP A 404 -16.56 -1.87 -21.41
CA ASP A 404 -15.98 -1.87 -22.75
C ASP A 404 -14.51 -1.43 -22.70
N VAL A 405 -13.67 -2.11 -23.47
CA VAL A 405 -12.21 -1.85 -23.53
C VAL A 405 -11.89 -0.37 -23.84
N LYS A 406 -12.71 0.33 -24.64
CA LYS A 406 -12.51 1.76 -24.94
C LYS A 406 -12.61 2.62 -23.70
N VAL A 407 -13.56 2.30 -22.81
CA VAL A 407 -13.73 3.01 -21.54
C VAL A 407 -12.51 2.79 -20.65
N ILE A 408 -11.98 1.57 -20.62
CA ILE A 408 -10.79 1.24 -19.83
C ILE A 408 -9.53 1.92 -20.37
N MET A 409 -9.29 1.88 -21.69
CA MET A 409 -8.17 2.61 -22.30
C MET A 409 -8.25 4.11 -22.02
N GLN A 410 -9.43 4.72 -22.16
CA GLN A 410 -9.62 6.14 -21.86
C GLN A 410 -9.38 6.45 -20.38
N MET A 411 -9.82 5.59 -19.47
CA MET A 411 -9.59 5.73 -18.03
C MET A 411 -8.08 5.68 -17.69
N ILE A 412 -7.36 4.69 -18.22
CA ILE A 412 -5.90 4.56 -18.03
C ILE A 412 -5.19 5.81 -18.57
N LYS A 413 -5.59 6.28 -19.75
CA LYS A 413 -5.04 7.50 -20.36
C LYS A 413 -5.29 8.76 -19.52
N VAL A 414 -6.50 8.97 -19.02
CA VAL A 414 -6.84 10.12 -18.16
C VAL A 414 -6.09 10.09 -16.83
N THR A 415 -5.76 8.90 -16.32
CA THR A 415 -4.93 8.72 -15.12
C THR A 415 -3.41 8.76 -15.42
N GLY A 416 -3.03 9.14 -16.65
CA GLY A 416 -1.63 9.35 -17.06
C GLY A 416 -0.82 8.08 -17.25
N GLY A 417 -1.51 6.94 -17.46
CA GLY A 417 -0.90 5.64 -17.69
C GLY A 417 -0.91 5.19 -19.15
N LEU A 418 -0.31 4.04 -19.41
CA LEU A 418 -0.29 3.32 -20.68
C LEU A 418 -1.16 2.08 -20.59
N SER A 419 -1.99 1.85 -21.61
CA SER A 419 -2.85 0.70 -21.76
C SER A 419 -2.17 -0.39 -22.60
N VAL A 420 -2.06 -1.61 -22.06
CA VAL A 420 -1.34 -2.72 -22.68
C VAL A 420 -2.22 -3.96 -22.71
N ILE A 421 -2.35 -4.59 -23.88
CA ILE A 421 -3.12 -5.81 -24.05
C ILE A 421 -2.41 -6.96 -23.31
N ALA A 422 -3.05 -7.53 -22.29
CA ALA A 422 -2.50 -8.64 -21.49
C ALA A 422 -2.62 -9.96 -22.25
N HIS A 423 -1.61 -10.83 -22.15
CA HIS A 423 -1.56 -12.22 -22.62
C HIS A 423 -2.52 -12.52 -23.79
N PRO A 424 -2.38 -11.84 -24.94
CA PRO A 424 -3.41 -11.81 -25.99
C PRO A 424 -3.83 -13.18 -26.52
N TYR A 425 -2.93 -14.18 -26.55
CA TYR A 425 -3.29 -15.54 -26.97
C TYR A 425 -4.17 -16.28 -25.96
N CYS A 426 -4.16 -15.91 -24.67
CA CYS A 426 -5.11 -16.43 -23.70
C CYS A 426 -6.51 -15.83 -23.93
N ASN A 427 -6.58 -14.54 -24.25
CA ASN A 427 -7.84 -13.83 -24.45
C ASN A 427 -8.50 -14.16 -25.80
N PHE A 428 -7.71 -14.25 -26.87
CA PHE A 428 -8.22 -14.33 -28.25
C PHE A 428 -7.83 -15.60 -29.00
N LYS A 429 -7.04 -16.50 -28.39
CA LYS A 429 -6.50 -17.68 -29.05
C LYS A 429 -5.75 -17.26 -30.32
N ASP A 430 -6.02 -17.90 -31.46
CA ASP A 430 -5.33 -17.64 -32.72
C ASP A 430 -5.96 -16.48 -33.53
N ASP A 431 -6.95 -15.75 -32.98
CA ASP A 431 -7.58 -14.61 -33.65
C ASP A 431 -6.76 -13.31 -33.42
N ILE A 432 -5.65 -13.24 -34.15
CA ILE A 432 -4.65 -12.19 -34.03
C ILE A 432 -5.16 -10.82 -34.50
N SER A 433 -6.12 -10.76 -35.44
CA SER A 433 -6.61 -9.48 -35.97
C SER A 433 -7.22 -8.60 -34.89
N VAL A 434 -7.77 -9.20 -33.84
CA VAL A 434 -8.31 -8.47 -32.68
C VAL A 434 -7.22 -7.63 -31.98
N ILE A 435 -5.97 -8.10 -31.99
CA ILE A 435 -4.84 -7.39 -31.38
C ILE A 435 -4.50 -6.15 -32.21
N GLU A 436 -4.46 -6.29 -33.54
CA GLU A 436 -4.25 -5.16 -34.46
C GLU A 436 -5.39 -4.15 -34.34
N ASP A 437 -6.64 -4.60 -34.31
CA ASP A 437 -7.81 -3.75 -34.11
C ASP A 437 -7.74 -2.94 -32.80
N LEU A 438 -7.32 -3.57 -31.69
CA LEU A 438 -7.16 -2.90 -30.39
C LEU A 438 -6.03 -1.86 -30.40
N LEU A 439 -4.93 -2.14 -31.10
CA LEU A 439 -3.84 -1.18 -31.28
C LEU A 439 -4.27 0.02 -32.14
N GLU A 440 -4.99 -0.23 -33.24
CA GLU A 440 -5.56 0.83 -34.07
C GLU A 440 -6.60 1.67 -33.32
N LEU A 441 -7.35 1.04 -32.42
CA LEU A 441 -8.31 1.70 -31.55
C LEU A 441 -7.65 2.59 -30.48
N GLY A 442 -6.36 2.40 -30.21
CA GLY A 442 -5.55 3.26 -29.36
C GLY A 442 -4.94 2.61 -28.12
N ALA A 443 -4.85 1.28 -28.06
CA ALA A 443 -4.02 0.62 -27.05
C ALA A 443 -2.54 0.99 -27.27
N ASP A 444 -1.81 1.26 -26.20
CA ASP A 444 -0.44 1.77 -26.28
C ASP A 444 0.59 0.65 -26.48
N GLY A 445 0.28 -0.59 -26.09
CA GLY A 445 1.22 -1.70 -26.14
C GLY A 445 0.59 -3.09 -26.08
N VAL A 446 1.46 -4.10 -26.18
CA VAL A 446 1.10 -5.52 -26.08
C VAL A 446 2.08 -6.23 -25.14
N GLU A 447 1.55 -7.10 -24.29
CA GLU A 447 2.36 -8.06 -23.56
C GLU A 447 2.83 -9.14 -24.52
N VAL A 448 4.05 -8.98 -25.02
CA VAL A 448 4.61 -9.90 -26.01
C VAL A 448 5.20 -11.12 -25.34
N PHE A 449 5.95 -10.91 -24.25
CA PHE A 449 6.60 -11.98 -23.52
C PHE A 449 5.74 -12.35 -22.31
N SER A 450 5.18 -13.55 -22.34
CA SER A 450 4.35 -14.09 -21.27
C SER A 450 4.65 -15.57 -21.06
N SER A 451 4.42 -16.07 -19.85
CA SER A 451 4.53 -17.50 -19.51
C SER A 451 3.57 -18.38 -20.33
N TYR A 452 2.55 -17.79 -20.95
CA TYR A 452 1.57 -18.46 -21.80
C TYR A 452 1.93 -18.54 -23.28
N HIS A 453 2.90 -17.74 -23.74
CA HIS A 453 3.19 -17.63 -25.17
C HIS A 453 4.27 -18.61 -25.61
N THR A 454 4.05 -19.24 -26.75
CA THR A 454 5.09 -19.99 -27.46
C THR A 454 6.06 -19.06 -28.19
N ASN A 455 7.26 -19.54 -28.52
CA ASN A 455 8.23 -18.76 -29.30
C ASN A 455 7.66 -18.22 -30.62
N ARG A 456 6.80 -19.00 -31.28
CA ARG A 456 6.11 -18.57 -32.50
C ARG A 456 5.18 -17.39 -32.22
N GLN A 457 4.32 -17.52 -31.22
CA GLN A 457 3.37 -16.48 -30.82
C GLN A 457 4.09 -15.19 -30.40
N MET A 458 5.18 -15.29 -29.62
CA MET A 458 6.00 -14.14 -29.25
C MET A 458 6.60 -13.45 -30.49
N SER A 459 7.11 -14.22 -31.46
CA SER A 459 7.63 -13.66 -32.72
C SER A 459 6.55 -12.94 -33.53
N GLU A 460 5.33 -13.48 -33.59
CA GLU A 460 4.20 -12.85 -34.29
C GLU A 460 3.78 -11.53 -33.60
N LEU A 461 3.67 -11.51 -32.27
CA LEU A 461 3.36 -10.29 -31.50
C LEU A 461 4.45 -9.22 -31.61
N LEU A 462 5.74 -9.62 -31.64
CA LEU A 462 6.84 -8.68 -31.87
C LEU A 462 6.72 -7.98 -33.22
N GLN A 463 6.29 -8.70 -34.27
CA GLN A 463 6.09 -8.09 -35.59
C GLN A 463 4.91 -7.11 -35.58
N ILE A 464 3.80 -7.48 -34.94
CA ILE A 464 2.63 -6.60 -34.79
C ILE A 464 3.00 -5.34 -34.01
N ALA A 465 3.62 -5.48 -32.84
CA ALA A 465 4.02 -4.35 -32.01
C ALA A 465 4.93 -3.39 -32.78
N ARG A 466 5.87 -3.91 -33.59
CA ARG A 466 6.73 -3.08 -34.45
C ARG A 466 5.96 -2.35 -35.56
N ARG A 467 5.00 -3.01 -36.22
CA ARG A 467 4.19 -2.38 -37.29
C ARG A 467 3.35 -1.21 -36.77
N HIS A 468 2.81 -1.35 -35.57
CA HIS A 468 1.95 -0.33 -34.95
C HIS A 468 2.73 0.65 -34.04
N ASP A 469 4.06 0.59 -34.03
CA ASP A 469 4.93 1.36 -33.12
C ASP A 469 4.56 1.22 -31.62
N ALA A 470 3.94 0.11 -31.25
CA ALA A 470 3.41 -0.16 -29.93
C ALA A 470 4.51 -0.49 -28.91
N TYR A 471 4.25 -0.22 -27.63
CA TYR A 471 5.12 -0.64 -26.55
C TYR A 471 5.09 -2.16 -26.36
N ILE A 472 6.23 -2.71 -25.93
CA ILE A 472 6.41 -4.14 -25.68
C ILE A 472 6.65 -4.33 -24.18
N THR A 473 5.86 -5.19 -23.55
CA THR A 473 6.04 -5.58 -22.14
C THR A 473 6.34 -7.08 -21.99
N ALA A 474 6.78 -7.45 -20.79
CA ALA A 474 7.10 -8.81 -20.40
C ALA A 474 6.60 -9.09 -18.98
N GLY A 475 5.87 -10.18 -18.79
CA GLY A 475 5.23 -10.51 -17.52
C GLY A 475 5.15 -12.01 -17.27
N SER A 476 5.34 -12.45 -16.03
CA SER A 476 5.23 -13.88 -15.69
C SER A 476 3.78 -14.30 -15.44
N ASP A 477 2.94 -13.36 -15.03
CA ASP A 477 1.59 -13.58 -14.51
C ASP A 477 1.59 -14.46 -13.24
N PHE A 478 2.51 -14.15 -12.33
CA PHE A 478 2.76 -14.92 -11.10
C PHE A 478 1.65 -14.78 -10.05
N HIS A 479 1.19 -15.92 -9.52
CA HIS A 479 0.11 -16.04 -8.53
C HIS A 479 0.45 -16.90 -7.30
N GLY A 480 1.62 -17.55 -7.28
CA GLY A 480 1.97 -18.53 -6.25
C GLY A 480 1.22 -19.86 -6.42
N LYS A 481 0.56 -20.35 -5.37
CA LYS A 481 -0.06 -21.68 -5.29
C LYS A 481 -1.09 -21.97 -6.39
N VAL A 482 -1.76 -20.93 -6.92
CA VAL A 482 -2.72 -21.08 -8.03
C VAL A 482 -2.00 -21.46 -9.32
N LYS A 483 -0.78 -20.95 -9.52
CA LYS A 483 0.07 -21.18 -10.70
C LYS A 483 1.47 -21.64 -10.28
N PRO A 484 1.61 -22.85 -9.69
CA PRO A 484 2.82 -23.28 -8.98
C PRO A 484 4.05 -23.47 -9.89
N LYS A 485 3.85 -23.57 -11.21
CA LYS A 485 4.92 -23.67 -12.21
C LYS A 485 5.45 -22.31 -12.68
N ILE A 486 4.72 -21.23 -12.40
CA ILE A 486 5.11 -19.87 -12.76
C ILE A 486 5.84 -19.26 -11.58
N GLN A 487 6.87 -18.49 -11.88
CA GLN A 487 7.84 -18.06 -10.90
C GLN A 487 8.31 -16.65 -11.31
N ILE A 488 8.49 -15.72 -10.36
CA ILE A 488 8.77 -14.29 -10.67
C ILE A 488 10.04 -14.12 -11.52
N GLY A 489 9.93 -13.48 -12.68
CA GLY A 489 11.01 -13.38 -13.67
C GLY A 489 11.02 -14.51 -14.71
N ASP A 490 10.00 -15.36 -14.77
CA ASP A 490 9.77 -16.32 -15.84
C ASP A 490 8.86 -15.72 -16.94
N THR A 491 9.28 -14.64 -17.57
CA THR A 491 8.43 -13.93 -18.56
C THR A 491 8.48 -14.53 -19.97
N GLY A 492 9.43 -15.45 -20.21
CA GLY A 492 9.67 -16.00 -21.55
C GLY A 492 10.48 -15.07 -22.48
N CYS A 493 10.85 -13.87 -22.00
CA CYS A 493 11.71 -12.97 -22.76
C CYS A 493 13.13 -13.53 -22.87
N PRO A 494 13.72 -13.64 -24.08
CA PRO A 494 15.14 -13.97 -24.21
C PRO A 494 16.00 -12.93 -23.48
N ILE A 495 16.97 -13.36 -22.67
CA ILE A 495 17.81 -12.46 -21.85
C ILE A 495 18.43 -11.34 -22.70
N ASP A 496 18.99 -11.69 -23.86
CA ASP A 496 19.61 -10.72 -24.77
C ASP A 496 18.59 -9.74 -25.40
N GLY A 497 17.30 -10.12 -25.39
CA GLY A 497 16.16 -9.37 -25.90
C GLY A 497 15.54 -8.40 -24.91
N GLU A 498 15.91 -8.42 -23.62
CA GLU A 498 15.33 -7.52 -22.61
C GLU A 498 15.52 -6.04 -22.94
N LYS A 499 16.55 -5.70 -23.72
CA LYS A 499 16.78 -4.32 -24.22
C LYS A 499 15.62 -3.77 -25.04
N ILE A 500 14.80 -4.63 -25.64
CA ILE A 500 13.59 -4.24 -26.38
C ILE A 500 12.58 -3.54 -25.45
N LEU A 501 12.57 -3.90 -24.17
CA LEU A 501 11.68 -3.32 -23.16
C LEU A 501 12.09 -1.89 -22.76
N ASN A 502 13.32 -1.46 -23.05
CA ASN A 502 13.84 -0.15 -22.60
C ASN A 502 12.96 1.02 -23.03
N ARG A 503 12.39 0.97 -24.25
CA ARG A 503 11.49 2.02 -24.74
C ARG A 503 10.30 2.20 -23.79
N PHE A 504 9.71 1.10 -23.33
CA PHE A 504 8.62 1.11 -22.36
C PHE A 504 9.13 1.56 -20.98
N LEU A 505 10.21 0.96 -20.49
CA LEU A 505 10.74 1.23 -19.15
C LEU A 505 11.08 2.72 -18.94
N GLN A 506 11.57 3.40 -19.97
CA GLN A 506 11.98 4.80 -19.94
C GLN A 506 10.85 5.80 -20.24
N PHE A 507 9.59 5.36 -20.29
CA PHE A 507 8.45 6.20 -20.67
C PHE A 507 8.34 7.53 -19.89
N LYS A 508 8.55 7.51 -18.57
CA LYS A 508 8.51 8.71 -17.69
C LYS A 508 9.90 9.31 -17.38
N GLU A 509 10.96 8.85 -18.03
CA GLU A 509 12.31 9.44 -17.91
C GLU A 509 12.58 10.55 -18.94
N LYS A 510 11.64 10.74 -19.88
CA LYS A 510 11.60 11.85 -20.83
C LYS A 510 10.62 12.91 -20.35
#